data_AF-A0A976DRZ7-F1
#
_entry.id   AF-A0A976DRZ7-F1
#
_cell.length_a   1.000
_cell.length_b   1.000
_cell.length_c   1.000
_cell.angle_alpha   90.00
_cell.angle_beta   90.00
_cell.angle_gamma   90.00
#
_symmetry.space_group_name_H-M   'P 1'
#
loop_
_entity.id
_entity.type
_entity.pdbx_description
1 polymer ?
#
loop_
_entity_poly.entity_id
_entity_poly.type
_entity_poly.pdbx_seq_one_letter_code
_entity_poly.pdbx_strand_id
1 'polypeptide(L)'
;TAIRLGVPVDKLGRRALPNNEGRLRSEAEMLRLFAGFEGAVHRAAEVARRAAFSLDELQYEYPSENADGETASQRLARLAQAGLHWRYPEGPPEKARAQMAHELTLIAKLRYEPYFLTVHDIVAFARSRGILCQGRGSAANSVVCYALGVTSVSPEIGTMVFERFISEARNEPPDIDVDFEHERREEVIQHIYEKYGRHRAGLCATVIHYRGKRAVREVGRAMGLSEDTLAAMSSQIWGWGAPGAVTDTRLAEIGLDPKDRRLRQTMALIDEIQGFPRHLSQHVGGFIITEGRLDELCPVENATMEDRTIIPWDKDDIDTLKILKIDILALGMLSCIREAFDLLDQHHHQRFTLATLPPEDPETYRMLCRA
;
A
#
# COMPACT_ATOMS: atom_id res chain seq x y z
N THR A 1 18.12 -15.48 -15.13
CA THR A 1 19.42 -15.91 -14.55
C THR A 1 20.52 -14.87 -14.66
N ALA A 2 20.86 -14.38 -15.87
CA ALA A 2 21.91 -13.36 -16.06
C ALA A 2 21.74 -12.11 -15.19
N ILE A 3 20.52 -11.53 -15.19
CA ILE A 3 20.17 -10.37 -14.35
C ILE A 3 20.43 -10.64 -12.88
N ARG A 4 19.87 -11.73 -12.33
CA ARG A 4 20.04 -12.14 -10.92
C ARG A 4 21.51 -12.30 -10.52
N LEU A 5 22.33 -12.83 -11.42
CA LEU A 5 23.76 -13.07 -11.17
C LEU A 5 24.65 -11.85 -11.47
N GLY A 6 24.10 -10.77 -12.05
CA GLY A 6 24.86 -9.59 -12.43
C GLY A 6 25.93 -9.85 -13.51
N VAL A 7 25.76 -10.88 -14.35
CA VAL A 7 26.73 -11.24 -15.39
C VAL A 7 26.09 -11.24 -16.78
N PRO A 8 26.80 -10.81 -17.84
CA PRO A 8 26.31 -10.92 -19.20
C PRO A 8 26.00 -12.37 -19.60
N VAL A 9 25.01 -12.57 -20.48
CA VAL A 9 24.58 -13.89 -20.98
C VAL A 9 25.77 -14.69 -21.51
N ASP A 10 26.66 -14.06 -22.28
CA ASP A 10 27.85 -14.71 -22.86
C ASP A 10 28.87 -15.19 -21.80
N LYS A 11 28.76 -14.69 -20.56
CA LYS A 11 29.65 -14.99 -19.43
C LYS A 11 28.99 -15.87 -18.36
N LEU A 12 27.81 -16.42 -18.63
CA LEU A 12 27.14 -17.32 -17.68
C LEU A 12 27.94 -18.60 -17.45
N GLY A 13 28.53 -19.17 -18.50
CA GLY A 13 29.22 -20.46 -18.43
C GLY A 13 28.32 -21.55 -17.87
N ARG A 14 28.82 -22.33 -16.90
CA ARG A 14 28.07 -23.41 -16.23
C ARG A 14 26.89 -22.93 -15.37
N ARG A 15 26.72 -21.61 -15.20
CA ARG A 15 25.57 -21.02 -14.50
C ARG A 15 24.34 -20.85 -15.40
N ALA A 16 24.48 -21.08 -16.71
CA ALA A 16 23.36 -21.14 -17.63
C ALA A 16 22.49 -22.39 -17.35
N LEU A 17 21.21 -22.33 -17.74
CA LEU A 17 20.37 -23.52 -17.74
C LEU A 17 20.97 -24.53 -18.75
N PRO A 18 21.00 -25.83 -18.42
CA PRO A 18 21.61 -26.83 -19.29
C PRO A 18 20.86 -27.00 -20.62
N ASN A 19 19.56 -26.73 -20.63
CA ASN A 19 18.66 -26.80 -21.78
C ASN A 19 17.41 -25.93 -21.54
N ASN A 20 16.49 -25.94 -22.50
CA ASN A 20 15.19 -25.27 -22.45
C ASN A 20 14.03 -26.20 -22.03
N GLU A 21 14.33 -27.32 -21.39
CA GLU A 21 13.37 -28.39 -21.08
C GLU A 21 12.52 -28.10 -19.83
N GLY A 22 12.85 -27.05 -19.07
CA GLY A 22 12.12 -26.53 -17.91
C GLY A 22 10.88 -25.72 -18.28
N ARG A 23 9.98 -26.30 -19.08
CA ARG A 23 8.71 -25.71 -19.51
C ARG A 23 7.53 -26.57 -19.06
N LEU A 24 6.34 -26.00 -19.05
CA LEU A 24 5.12 -26.79 -18.88
C LEU A 24 4.95 -27.70 -20.11
N ARG A 25 4.75 -29.00 -19.87
CA ARG A 25 4.58 -30.02 -20.91
C ARG A 25 3.18 -30.57 -20.91
N SER A 26 2.76 -31.07 -22.06
CA SER A 26 1.50 -31.82 -22.15
C SER A 26 1.65 -33.20 -21.54
N GLU A 27 0.52 -33.81 -21.17
CA GLU A 27 0.49 -35.19 -20.66
C GLU A 27 1.13 -36.17 -21.66
N ALA A 28 0.83 -36.06 -22.96
CA ALA A 28 1.38 -36.93 -23.99
C ALA A 28 2.91 -36.82 -24.11
N GLU A 29 3.46 -35.60 -23.95
CA GLU A 29 4.92 -35.41 -23.89
C GLU A 29 5.50 -36.07 -22.63
N MET A 30 4.86 -35.91 -21.48
CA MET A 30 5.30 -36.50 -20.22
C MET A 30 5.28 -38.03 -20.26
N LEU A 31 4.21 -38.65 -20.79
CA LEU A 31 4.10 -40.10 -20.94
C LEU A 31 5.19 -40.67 -21.86
N ARG A 32 5.57 -39.95 -22.92
CA ARG A 32 6.68 -40.35 -23.79
C ARG A 32 8.03 -40.29 -23.08
N LEU A 33 8.26 -39.25 -22.27
CA LEU A 33 9.51 -39.09 -21.52
C LEU A 33 9.66 -40.11 -20.39
N PHE A 34 8.53 -40.47 -19.76
CA PHE A 34 8.44 -41.44 -18.68
C PHE A 34 7.92 -42.79 -19.16
N ALA A 35 8.25 -43.19 -20.40
CA ALA A 35 7.86 -44.50 -20.93
C ALA A 35 8.37 -45.64 -20.03
N GLY A 36 7.49 -46.58 -19.68
CA GLY A 36 7.73 -47.62 -18.67
C GLY A 36 7.52 -47.17 -17.21
N PHE A 37 7.22 -45.90 -16.98
CA PHE A 37 6.91 -45.30 -15.68
C PHE A 37 5.63 -44.43 -15.73
N GLU A 38 4.68 -44.78 -16.59
CA GLU A 38 3.44 -44.04 -16.84
C GLU A 38 2.64 -43.82 -15.55
N GLY A 39 2.68 -44.80 -14.64
CA GLY A 39 2.08 -44.67 -13.31
C GLY A 39 2.59 -43.48 -12.49
N ALA A 40 3.83 -43.02 -12.69
CA ALA A 40 4.36 -41.81 -12.03
C ALA A 40 3.68 -40.54 -12.56
N VAL A 41 3.41 -40.48 -13.87
CA VAL A 41 2.69 -39.36 -14.50
C VAL A 41 1.25 -39.30 -13.97
N HIS A 42 0.55 -40.44 -13.93
CA HIS A 42 -0.83 -40.49 -13.42
C HIS A 42 -0.93 -40.19 -11.91
N ARG A 43 0.07 -40.59 -11.11
CA ARG A 43 0.12 -40.26 -9.67
C ARG A 43 0.19 -38.75 -9.41
N ALA A 44 0.81 -37.96 -10.29
CA ALA A 44 0.82 -36.51 -10.14
C ALA A 44 -0.60 -35.92 -10.13
N ALA A 45 -1.49 -36.44 -10.99
CA ALA A 45 -2.89 -36.04 -11.02
C ALA A 45 -3.67 -36.51 -9.77
N GLU A 46 -3.30 -37.65 -9.20
CA GLU A 46 -3.87 -38.12 -7.92
C GLU A 46 -3.49 -37.19 -6.77
N VAL A 47 -2.21 -36.81 -6.68
CA VAL A 47 -1.74 -35.85 -5.67
C VAL A 47 -2.47 -34.52 -5.80
N ALA A 48 -2.60 -33.99 -7.03
CA ALA A 48 -3.32 -32.75 -7.29
C ALA A 48 -4.79 -32.82 -6.83
N ARG A 49 -5.48 -33.95 -7.09
CA ARG A 49 -6.87 -34.15 -6.61
C ARG A 49 -7.01 -34.20 -5.10
N ARG A 50 -5.95 -34.61 -4.38
CA ARG A 50 -5.95 -34.69 -2.91
C ARG A 50 -5.57 -33.38 -2.23
N ALA A 51 -4.92 -32.46 -2.94
CA ALA A 51 -4.59 -31.13 -2.46
C ALA A 51 -5.81 -30.20 -2.57
N ALA A 52 -6.78 -30.37 -1.68
CA ALA A 52 -8.11 -29.76 -1.74
C ALA A 52 -8.23 -28.41 -0.98
N PHE A 53 -7.21 -27.55 -1.04
CA PHE A 53 -7.26 -26.22 -0.41
C PHE A 53 -7.85 -25.18 -1.36
N SER A 54 -8.79 -24.38 -0.86
CA SER A 54 -9.29 -23.16 -1.51
C SER A 54 -8.84 -21.90 -0.76
N LEU A 55 -8.53 -20.84 -1.50
CA LEU A 55 -8.28 -19.52 -0.90
C LEU A 55 -9.52 -18.95 -0.21
N ASP A 56 -10.72 -19.41 -0.58
CA ASP A 56 -11.98 -19.03 0.08
C ASP A 56 -12.07 -19.55 1.53
N GLU A 57 -11.22 -20.51 1.92
CA GLU A 57 -11.12 -21.03 3.29
C GLU A 57 -10.37 -20.08 4.23
N LEU A 58 -9.68 -19.06 3.70
CA LEU A 58 -8.99 -18.05 4.50
C LEU A 58 -10.01 -17.15 5.21
N GLN A 59 -10.22 -17.38 6.50
CA GLN A 59 -11.12 -16.57 7.33
C GLN A 59 -10.34 -15.42 7.98
N TYR A 60 -10.50 -14.23 7.44
CA TYR A 60 -9.98 -13.02 8.05
C TYR A 60 -10.90 -12.51 9.18
N GLU A 61 -10.33 -12.36 10.37
CA GLU A 61 -11.00 -11.75 11.52
C GLU A 61 -10.24 -10.51 11.97
N TYR A 62 -10.95 -9.37 12.01
CA TYR A 62 -10.40 -8.12 12.53
C TYR A 62 -10.35 -8.16 14.06
N PRO A 63 -9.33 -7.54 14.70
CA PRO A 63 -9.24 -7.50 16.15
C PRO A 63 -10.52 -7.07 16.86
N SER A 64 -10.88 -7.77 17.93
CA SER A 64 -11.99 -7.32 18.78
C SER A 64 -11.55 -6.10 19.61
N GLU A 65 -12.35 -5.04 19.57
CA GLU A 65 -12.14 -3.84 20.41
C GLU A 65 -13.17 -3.75 21.54
N ASN A 66 -13.74 -4.91 21.94
CA ASN A 66 -14.57 -5.03 23.14
C ASN A 66 -13.66 -5.03 24.38
N ALA A 67 -13.90 -4.12 25.32
CA ALA A 67 -13.08 -3.98 26.53
C ALA A 67 -13.94 -3.58 27.72
N ASP A 68 -13.56 -4.04 28.92
CA ASP A 68 -14.13 -3.59 30.21
C ASP A 68 -15.67 -3.64 30.32
N GLY A 69 -16.30 -4.61 29.63
CA GLY A 69 -17.76 -4.77 29.62
C GLY A 69 -18.50 -3.80 28.69
N GLU A 70 -17.79 -2.98 27.93
CA GLU A 70 -18.30 -2.10 26.89
C GLU A 70 -18.11 -2.75 25.50
N THR A 71 -19.16 -2.74 24.67
CA THR A 71 -19.06 -3.21 23.28
C THR A 71 -18.34 -2.19 22.41
N ALA A 72 -17.74 -2.63 21.30
CA ALA A 72 -17.11 -1.73 20.32
C ALA A 72 -18.07 -0.60 19.86
N SER A 73 -19.36 -0.91 19.66
CA SER A 73 -20.37 0.10 19.29
C SER A 73 -20.63 1.11 20.40
N GLN A 74 -20.69 0.68 21.66
CA GLN A 74 -20.85 1.59 22.81
C GLN A 74 -19.62 2.50 22.97
N ARG A 75 -18.43 1.91 22.90
CA ARG A 75 -17.15 2.63 22.99
C ARG A 75 -17.02 3.67 21.87
N LEU A 76 -17.30 3.28 20.62
CA LEU A 76 -17.24 4.19 19.48
C LEU A 76 -18.23 5.34 19.63
N ALA A 77 -19.49 5.07 20.01
CA ALA A 77 -20.49 6.10 20.22
C ALA A 77 -20.08 7.08 21.33
N ARG A 78 -19.57 6.57 22.45
CA ARG A 78 -19.09 7.39 23.57
C ARG A 78 -17.92 8.29 23.16
N LEU A 79 -16.93 7.74 22.46
CA LEU A 79 -15.77 8.50 21.97
C LEU A 79 -16.16 9.53 20.91
N ALA A 80 -17.04 9.18 19.98
CA ALA A 80 -17.55 10.10 18.97
C ALA A 80 -18.32 11.27 19.62
N GLN A 81 -19.17 11.01 20.61
CA GLN A 81 -19.88 12.06 21.35
C GLN A 81 -18.91 12.99 22.10
N ALA A 82 -17.94 12.42 22.83
CA ALA A 82 -16.93 13.20 23.54
C ALA A 82 -16.08 14.04 22.57
N GLY A 83 -15.68 13.45 21.45
CA GLY A 83 -14.97 14.12 20.37
C GLY A 83 -15.77 15.25 19.73
N LEU A 84 -17.08 15.05 19.52
CA LEU A 84 -17.96 16.08 18.99
C LEU A 84 -18.07 17.27 19.94
N HIS A 85 -18.18 17.04 21.25
CA HIS A 85 -18.14 18.11 22.24
C HIS A 85 -16.80 18.85 22.28
N TRP A 86 -15.69 18.12 22.11
CA TRP A 86 -14.36 18.74 22.01
C TRP A 86 -14.21 19.63 20.77
N ARG A 87 -14.78 19.22 19.63
CA ARG A 87 -14.73 19.99 18.37
C ARG A 87 -15.65 21.22 18.38
N TYR A 88 -16.78 21.12 19.08
CA TYR A 88 -17.79 22.18 19.13
C TYR A 88 -18.04 22.60 20.59
N PRO A 89 -17.15 23.42 21.19
CA PRO A 89 -17.27 23.82 22.59
C PRO A 89 -18.55 24.64 22.87
N GLU A 90 -19.04 25.39 21.89
CA GLU A 90 -20.30 26.14 21.95
C GLU A 90 -21.55 25.27 21.64
N GLY A 91 -21.34 23.97 21.40
CA GLY A 91 -22.38 23.01 21.03
C GLY A 91 -22.38 22.67 19.53
N PRO A 92 -22.44 21.38 19.16
CA PRO A 92 -22.43 21.00 17.75
C PRO A 92 -23.77 21.34 17.06
N PRO A 93 -23.73 21.80 15.80
CA PRO A 93 -24.92 22.04 14.99
C PRO A 93 -25.79 20.79 14.87
N GLU A 94 -27.11 20.98 14.71
CA GLU A 94 -28.05 19.87 14.57
C GLU A 94 -27.72 18.98 13.36
N LYS A 95 -27.25 19.59 12.27
CA LYS A 95 -26.78 18.88 11.08
C LYS A 95 -25.64 17.90 11.40
N ALA A 96 -24.66 18.32 12.20
CA ALA A 96 -23.54 17.47 12.60
C ALA A 96 -24.00 16.32 13.51
N ARG A 97 -24.93 16.59 14.45
CA ARG A 97 -25.52 15.56 15.33
C ARG A 97 -26.28 14.50 14.54
N ALA A 98 -27.14 14.93 13.62
CA ALA A 98 -27.93 14.04 12.78
C ALA A 98 -27.03 13.20 11.86
N GLN A 99 -26.02 13.82 11.26
CA GLN A 99 -25.04 13.13 10.42
C GLN A 99 -24.25 12.09 11.23
N MET A 100 -23.74 12.43 12.41
CA MET A 100 -23.03 11.48 13.27
C MET A 100 -23.90 10.28 13.66
N ALA A 101 -25.19 10.49 13.97
CA ALA A 101 -26.11 9.41 14.31
C ALA A 101 -26.36 8.46 13.12
N HIS A 102 -26.49 9.01 11.90
CA HIS A 102 -26.59 8.23 10.66
C HIS A 102 -25.33 7.42 10.40
N GLU A 103 -24.15 8.04 10.52
CA GLU A 103 -22.86 7.38 10.34
C GLU A 103 -22.66 6.23 11.32
N LEU A 104 -22.90 6.45 12.62
CA LEU A 104 -22.80 5.41 13.65
C LEU A 104 -23.74 4.23 13.39
N THR A 105 -24.95 4.50 12.88
CA THR A 105 -25.91 3.46 12.50
C THR A 105 -25.37 2.61 11.34
N LEU A 106 -24.80 3.25 10.31
CA LEU A 106 -24.25 2.54 9.16
C LEU A 106 -22.99 1.73 9.53
N ILE A 107 -22.10 2.30 10.35
CA ILE A 107 -20.90 1.62 10.85
C ILE A 107 -21.30 0.37 11.63
N ALA A 108 -22.29 0.48 12.53
CA ALA A 108 -22.77 -0.67 13.30
C ALA A 108 -23.44 -1.75 12.44
N LYS A 109 -24.20 -1.34 11.42
CA LYS A 109 -24.82 -2.27 10.48
C LYS A 109 -23.78 -3.09 9.72
N LEU A 110 -22.67 -2.48 9.34
CA LEU A 110 -21.58 -3.11 8.59
C LEU A 110 -20.47 -3.70 9.48
N ARG A 111 -20.59 -3.56 10.80
CA ARG A 111 -19.65 -4.08 11.81
C ARG A 111 -18.22 -3.52 11.70
N TYR A 112 -18.09 -2.24 11.34
CA TYR A 112 -16.79 -1.57 11.20
C TYR A 112 -16.33 -0.83 12.46
N GLU A 113 -17.01 -0.98 13.60
CA GLU A 113 -16.64 -0.29 14.84
C GLU A 113 -15.21 -0.57 15.29
N PRO A 114 -14.71 -1.83 15.30
CA PRO A 114 -13.33 -2.11 15.71
C PRO A 114 -12.29 -1.43 14.81
N TYR A 115 -12.59 -1.29 13.52
CA TYR A 115 -11.72 -0.61 12.57
C TYR A 115 -11.61 0.89 12.89
N PHE A 116 -12.73 1.57 13.14
CA PHE A 116 -12.72 2.98 13.57
C PHE A 116 -12.02 3.19 14.91
N LEU A 117 -12.20 2.27 15.86
CA LEU A 117 -11.54 2.32 17.16
C LEU A 117 -10.02 2.13 17.04
N THR A 118 -9.57 1.23 16.18
CA THR A 118 -8.14 1.04 15.92
C THR A 118 -7.51 2.29 15.33
N VAL A 119 -8.14 2.90 14.33
CA VAL A 119 -7.67 4.18 13.77
C VAL A 119 -7.67 5.28 14.83
N HIS A 120 -8.72 5.37 15.65
CA HIS A 120 -8.78 6.34 16.74
C HIS A 120 -7.62 6.17 17.71
N ASP A 121 -7.30 4.94 18.13
CA ASP A 121 -6.22 4.68 19.08
C ASP A 121 -4.85 5.06 18.50
N ILE A 122 -4.61 4.75 17.22
CA ILE A 122 -3.39 5.13 16.51
C ILE A 122 -3.26 6.67 16.44
N VAL A 123 -4.35 7.37 16.10
CA VAL A 123 -4.39 8.84 16.05
C VAL A 123 -4.23 9.44 17.46
N ALA A 124 -4.86 8.85 18.47
CA ALA A 124 -4.75 9.29 19.86
C ALA A 124 -3.30 9.15 20.36
N PHE A 125 -2.64 8.04 20.05
CA PHE A 125 -1.21 7.86 20.31
C PHE A 125 -0.37 8.95 19.63
N ALA A 126 -0.55 9.15 18.32
CA ALA A 126 0.19 10.17 17.57
C ALA A 126 0.03 11.56 18.21
N ARG A 127 -1.21 11.95 18.54
CA ARG A 127 -1.51 13.23 19.21
C ARG A 127 -0.89 13.33 20.60
N SER A 128 -0.89 12.25 21.39
CA SER A 128 -0.26 12.22 22.72
C SER A 128 1.26 12.44 22.67
N ARG A 129 1.88 12.12 21.53
CA ARG A 129 3.30 12.30 21.25
C ARG A 129 3.60 13.58 20.47
N GLY A 130 2.59 14.42 20.22
CA GLY A 130 2.72 15.63 19.42
C GLY A 130 3.07 15.36 17.96
N ILE A 131 2.74 14.19 17.42
CA ILE A 131 2.92 13.86 16.01
C ILE A 131 1.72 14.42 15.23
N LEU A 132 1.98 15.27 14.25
CA LEU A 132 0.94 15.76 13.35
C LEU A 132 0.44 14.62 12.46
N CYS A 133 -0.89 14.50 12.38
CA CYS A 133 -1.56 13.55 11.53
C CYS A 133 -2.80 14.16 10.87
N GLN A 134 -3.12 13.68 9.67
CA GLN A 134 -4.28 14.14 8.92
C GLN A 134 -4.87 12.98 8.10
N GLY A 135 -6.15 12.69 8.32
CA GLY A 135 -6.93 11.80 7.48
C GLY A 135 -7.17 12.41 6.10
N ARG A 136 -7.08 11.58 5.05
CA ARG A 136 -7.33 12.00 3.65
C ARG A 136 -8.40 11.13 2.98
N GLY A 137 -8.67 11.43 1.71
CA GLY A 137 -9.62 10.68 0.91
C GLY A 137 -11.06 10.82 1.42
N SER A 138 -11.81 9.73 1.39
CA SER A 138 -13.23 9.70 1.73
C SER A 138 -13.48 9.81 3.25
N ALA A 139 -12.49 9.49 4.08
CA ALA A 139 -12.55 9.66 5.54
C ALA A 139 -12.75 11.13 5.95
N ALA A 140 -12.31 12.10 5.12
CA ALA A 140 -12.51 13.53 5.34
C ALA A 140 -14.00 13.95 5.37
N ASN A 141 -14.89 13.13 4.81
CA ASN A 141 -16.32 13.42 4.75
C ASN A 141 -17.12 12.85 5.93
N SER A 142 -16.46 12.24 6.90
CA SER A 142 -17.12 11.62 8.07
C SER A 142 -17.06 12.52 9.30
N VAL A 143 -18.22 12.79 9.90
CA VAL A 143 -18.31 13.47 11.19
C VAL A 143 -17.73 12.60 12.29
N VAL A 144 -17.88 11.26 12.21
CA VAL A 144 -17.25 10.33 13.16
C VAL A 144 -15.72 10.43 13.09
N CYS A 145 -15.11 10.40 11.89
CA CYS A 145 -13.65 10.60 11.74
C CYS A 145 -13.19 11.96 12.28
N TYR A 146 -13.95 13.03 12.03
CA TYR A 146 -13.65 14.36 12.55
C TYR A 146 -13.69 14.43 14.07
N ALA A 147 -14.74 13.86 14.68
CA ALA A 147 -14.92 13.78 16.12
C ALA A 147 -13.82 12.95 16.79
N LEU A 148 -13.41 11.83 16.18
CA LEU A 148 -12.34 10.97 16.68
C LEU A 148 -10.93 11.58 16.52
N GLY A 149 -10.79 12.75 15.88
CA GLY A 149 -9.51 13.42 15.68
C GLY A 149 -8.75 12.97 14.44
N VAL A 150 -9.31 12.06 13.64
CA VAL A 150 -8.67 11.51 12.43
C VAL A 150 -8.50 12.60 11.38
N THR A 151 -9.50 13.46 11.18
CA THR A 151 -9.45 14.57 10.23
C THR A 151 -9.43 15.91 10.96
N SER A 152 -8.66 16.89 10.48
CA SER A 152 -8.59 18.21 11.14
C SER A 152 -9.66 19.21 10.67
N VAL A 153 -10.27 18.97 9.51
CA VAL A 153 -11.24 19.88 8.87
C VAL A 153 -12.66 19.34 9.07
N SER A 154 -13.60 20.22 9.41
CA SER A 154 -15.01 19.84 9.55
C SER A 154 -15.59 19.41 8.19
N PRO A 155 -16.31 18.28 8.11
CA PRO A 155 -16.94 17.81 6.88
C PRO A 155 -18.05 18.76 6.39
N GLU A 156 -18.54 19.67 7.25
CA GLU A 156 -19.56 20.65 6.89
C GLU A 156 -19.10 21.68 5.84
N ILE A 157 -17.78 21.87 5.71
CA ILE A 157 -17.17 22.78 4.73
C ILE A 157 -17.17 22.14 3.32
N GLY A 158 -17.23 20.81 3.25
CA GLY A 158 -17.28 20.04 2.00
C GLY A 158 -18.72 19.74 1.54
N THR A 159 -18.92 19.64 0.22
CA THR A 159 -20.20 19.23 -0.40
C THR A 159 -20.31 17.72 -0.66
N MET A 160 -19.32 16.93 -0.22
CA MET A 160 -19.24 15.50 -0.52
C MET A 160 -20.01 14.63 0.48
N VAL A 161 -20.54 13.51 -0.01
CA VAL A 161 -21.48 12.63 0.71
C VAL A 161 -20.74 11.47 1.39
N PHE A 162 -21.10 11.16 2.64
CA PHE A 162 -20.50 10.09 3.44
C PHE A 162 -20.63 8.69 2.80
N GLU A 163 -21.68 8.42 2.02
CA GLU A 163 -21.91 7.13 1.37
C GLU A 163 -20.86 6.77 0.30
N ARG A 164 -20.02 7.74 -0.09
CA ARG A 164 -18.81 7.48 -0.89
C ARG A 164 -17.70 6.83 -0.08
N PHE A 165 -17.69 7.03 1.23
CA PHE A 165 -16.76 6.39 2.16
C PHE A 165 -17.25 5.01 2.55
N ILE A 166 -18.48 4.91 3.09
CA ILE A 166 -19.07 3.65 3.54
C ILE A 166 -20.40 3.41 2.81
N SER A 167 -20.55 2.28 2.13
CA SER A 167 -21.79 1.96 1.40
C SER A 167 -22.17 0.50 1.55
N GLU A 168 -23.41 0.27 1.98
CA GLU A 168 -24.01 -1.06 2.01
C GLU A 168 -24.11 -1.69 0.61
N ALA A 169 -24.34 -0.88 -0.43
CA ALA A 169 -24.52 -1.38 -1.79
C ALA A 169 -23.22 -1.88 -2.44
N ARG A 170 -22.06 -1.33 -2.04
CA ARG A 170 -20.75 -1.73 -2.58
C ARG A 170 -20.16 -2.94 -1.85
N ASN A 171 -20.47 -3.11 -0.57
CA ASN A 171 -19.91 -4.16 0.27
C ASN A 171 -18.37 -4.26 0.18
N GLU A 172 -17.73 -3.10 0.00
CA GLU A 172 -16.27 -2.93 -0.03
C GLU A 172 -15.79 -2.49 1.36
N PRO A 173 -14.63 -2.99 1.84
CA PRO A 173 -14.01 -2.50 3.06
C PRO A 173 -13.71 -0.99 2.97
N PRO A 174 -13.97 -0.19 4.04
CA PRO A 174 -13.58 1.21 4.06
C PRO A 174 -12.06 1.35 4.11
N ASP A 175 -11.52 2.32 3.36
CA ASP A 175 -10.09 2.67 3.40
C ASP A 175 -9.92 3.97 4.17
N ILE A 176 -9.37 3.90 5.39
CA ILE A 176 -9.00 5.08 6.18
C ILE A 176 -7.50 5.32 6.06
N ASP A 177 -7.17 6.25 5.17
CA ASP A 177 -5.82 6.75 4.98
C ASP A 177 -5.50 7.85 6.00
N VAL A 178 -4.44 7.65 6.79
CA VAL A 178 -3.93 8.67 7.70
C VAL A 178 -2.49 9.02 7.35
N ASP A 179 -2.27 10.28 7.00
CA ASP A 179 -0.93 10.84 6.80
C ASP A 179 -0.33 11.26 8.14
N PHE A 180 0.90 10.83 8.42
CA PHE A 180 1.69 11.24 9.58
C PHE A 180 2.94 12.00 9.12
N GLU A 181 3.59 12.71 10.05
CA GLU A 181 4.93 13.27 9.83
C GLU A 181 5.90 12.20 9.32
N HIS A 182 6.62 12.51 8.25
CA HIS A 182 7.52 11.56 7.61
C HIS A 182 8.59 11.02 8.56
N GLU A 183 9.16 11.90 9.37
CA GLU A 183 10.26 11.58 10.29
C GLU A 183 9.83 10.78 11.52
N ARG A 184 8.56 10.88 11.91
CA ARG A 184 8.02 10.32 13.16
C ARG A 184 7.04 9.18 12.95
N ARG A 185 6.77 8.82 11.69
CA ARG A 185 5.91 7.69 11.32
C ARG A 185 6.35 6.38 11.95
N GLU A 186 7.66 6.17 12.12
CA GLU A 186 8.16 4.93 12.72
C GLU A 186 7.62 4.72 14.15
N GLU A 187 7.49 5.78 14.95
CA GLU A 187 6.91 5.70 16.30
C GLU A 187 5.49 5.12 16.24
N VAL A 188 4.71 5.48 15.22
CA VAL A 188 3.34 5.01 15.02
C VAL A 188 3.31 3.54 14.60
N ILE A 189 4.19 3.13 13.70
CA ILE A 189 4.31 1.72 13.28
C ILE A 189 4.68 0.85 14.48
N GLN A 190 5.66 1.27 15.27
CA GLN A 190 6.11 0.51 16.44
C GLN A 190 5.02 0.45 17.51
N HIS A 191 4.24 1.53 17.71
CA HIS A 191 3.08 1.48 18.60
C HIS A 191 2.06 0.40 18.20
N ILE A 192 1.80 0.23 16.90
CA ILE A 192 0.90 -0.83 16.42
C ILE A 192 1.49 -2.21 16.73
N TYR A 193 2.79 -2.41 16.51
CA TYR A 193 3.46 -3.66 16.88
C TYR A 193 3.50 -3.91 18.38
N GLU A 194 3.64 -2.89 19.21
CA GLU A 194 3.57 -3.00 20.66
C GLU A 194 2.17 -3.39 21.13
N LYS A 195 1.12 -2.78 20.54
CA LYS A 195 -0.27 -3.03 20.91
C LYS A 195 -0.77 -4.41 20.48
N TYR A 196 -0.54 -4.78 19.21
CA TYR A 196 -1.10 -6.01 18.63
C TYR A 196 -0.09 -7.16 18.54
N GLY A 197 1.20 -6.87 18.61
CA GLY A 197 2.27 -7.85 18.45
C GLY A 197 2.57 -8.17 16.98
N ARG A 198 3.87 -8.34 16.66
CA ARG A 198 4.35 -8.72 15.30
C ARG A 198 3.79 -10.04 14.75
N HIS A 199 3.17 -10.85 15.60
CA HIS A 199 2.52 -12.12 15.24
C HIS A 199 1.08 -11.94 14.75
N ARG A 200 0.47 -10.75 14.96
CA ARG A 200 -0.89 -10.39 14.52
C ARG A 200 -0.92 -9.18 13.59
N ALA A 201 0.24 -8.56 13.38
CA ALA A 201 0.39 -7.30 12.66
C ALA A 201 1.52 -7.41 11.64
N GLY A 202 1.32 -6.85 10.45
CA GLY A 202 2.32 -6.87 9.38
C GLY A 202 2.04 -5.85 8.29
N LEU A 203 3.09 -5.42 7.60
CA LEU A 203 3.00 -4.54 6.43
C LEU A 203 2.70 -5.37 5.19
N CYS A 204 1.87 -4.84 4.29
CA CYS A 204 1.72 -5.42 2.96
C CYS A 204 3.04 -5.31 2.19
N ALA A 205 3.24 -6.22 1.24
CA ALA A 205 4.31 -6.09 0.28
C ALA A 205 3.89 -5.17 -0.88
N THR A 206 4.88 -4.73 -1.65
CA THR A 206 4.70 -4.19 -2.99
C THR A 206 5.49 -5.06 -3.93
N VAL A 207 4.81 -5.69 -4.88
CA VAL A 207 5.49 -6.48 -5.91
C VAL A 207 6.11 -5.52 -6.92
N ILE A 208 7.43 -5.42 -6.90
CA ILE A 208 8.15 -4.61 -7.87
C ILE A 208 8.28 -5.39 -9.16
N HIS A 209 7.76 -4.81 -10.24
CA HIS A 209 7.80 -5.39 -11.57
C HIS A 209 8.90 -4.76 -12.44
N TYR A 210 9.37 -5.52 -13.43
CA TYR A 210 10.16 -4.97 -14.52
C TYR A 210 9.27 -4.07 -15.39
N ARG A 211 9.53 -2.76 -15.40
CA ARG A 211 8.79 -1.79 -16.22
C ARG A 211 9.71 -0.74 -16.82
N GLY A 212 9.37 -0.27 -18.03
CA GLY A 212 9.98 0.88 -18.69
C GLY A 212 11.51 0.87 -18.66
N LYS A 213 12.10 1.94 -18.10
CA LYS A 213 13.57 2.12 -18.03
C LYS A 213 14.30 0.99 -17.30
N ARG A 214 13.67 0.37 -16.29
CA ARG A 214 14.31 -0.70 -15.50
C ARG A 214 14.48 -1.97 -16.33
N ALA A 215 13.46 -2.33 -17.11
CA ALA A 215 13.53 -3.48 -18.02
C ALA A 215 14.66 -3.29 -19.04
N VAL A 216 14.74 -2.11 -19.68
CA VAL A 216 15.82 -1.77 -20.62
C VAL A 216 17.20 -1.90 -19.97
N ARG A 217 17.39 -1.30 -18.80
CA ARG A 217 18.69 -1.31 -18.11
C ARG A 217 19.12 -2.72 -17.70
N GLU A 218 18.25 -3.49 -17.05
CA GLU A 218 18.63 -4.80 -16.52
C GLU A 218 18.80 -5.84 -17.64
N VAL A 219 17.90 -5.87 -18.63
CA VAL A 219 18.04 -6.77 -19.79
C VAL A 219 19.20 -6.36 -20.67
N GLY A 220 19.34 -5.07 -20.99
CA GLY A 220 20.41 -4.59 -21.85
C GLY A 220 21.80 -4.80 -21.23
N ARG A 221 21.95 -4.59 -19.91
CA ARG A 221 23.18 -4.94 -19.18
C ARG A 221 23.46 -6.44 -19.25
N ALA A 222 22.44 -7.28 -19.06
CA ALA A 222 22.57 -8.73 -19.19
C ALA A 222 22.93 -9.16 -20.64
N MET A 223 22.49 -8.40 -21.64
CA MET A 223 22.83 -8.60 -23.05
C MET A 223 24.17 -7.97 -23.45
N GLY A 224 24.87 -7.32 -22.52
CA GLY A 224 26.22 -6.78 -22.72
C GLY A 224 26.27 -5.40 -23.39
N LEU A 225 25.17 -4.64 -23.39
CA LEU A 225 25.17 -3.24 -23.81
C LEU A 225 25.95 -2.37 -22.80
N SER A 226 26.61 -1.32 -23.30
CA SER A 226 27.32 -0.36 -22.44
C SER A 226 26.35 0.54 -21.67
N GLU A 227 26.78 1.10 -20.53
CA GLU A 227 25.96 2.01 -19.74
C GLU A 227 25.54 3.26 -20.54
N ASP A 228 26.40 3.76 -21.44
CA ASP A 228 26.08 4.89 -22.32
C ASP A 228 24.92 4.56 -23.27
N THR A 229 24.97 3.38 -23.90
CA THR A 229 23.87 2.90 -24.74
C THR A 229 22.59 2.71 -23.93
N LEU A 230 22.68 2.14 -22.73
CA LEU A 230 21.52 1.97 -21.84
C LEU A 230 20.92 3.29 -21.39
N ALA A 231 21.75 4.30 -21.12
CA ALA A 231 21.31 5.64 -20.75
C ALA A 231 20.58 6.31 -21.92
N ALA A 232 21.14 6.23 -23.13
CA ALA A 232 20.52 6.74 -24.36
C ALA A 232 19.20 6.04 -24.68
N MET A 233 19.12 4.71 -24.55
CA MET A 233 17.86 3.98 -24.74
C MET A 233 16.83 4.32 -23.65
N SER A 234 17.27 4.47 -22.39
CA SER A 234 16.38 4.79 -21.27
C SER A 234 15.82 6.20 -21.33
N SER A 235 16.55 7.18 -21.90
CA SER A 235 16.08 8.57 -22.02
C SER A 235 14.93 8.72 -23.02
N GLN A 236 14.83 7.80 -24.00
CA GLN A 236 13.74 7.77 -24.97
C GLN A 236 12.40 7.28 -24.39
N ILE A 237 12.41 6.71 -23.17
CA ILE A 237 11.20 6.21 -22.51
C ILE A 237 10.62 7.31 -21.61
N TRP A 238 9.43 7.76 -21.98
CA TRP A 238 8.63 8.71 -21.20
C TRP A 238 7.51 7.99 -20.45
N GLY A 239 7.24 8.40 -19.21
CA GLY A 239 6.20 7.82 -18.36
C GLY A 239 6.46 6.35 -17.98
N TRP A 240 5.37 5.59 -17.84
CA TRP A 240 5.41 4.19 -17.39
C TRP A 240 5.92 3.19 -18.45
N GLY A 241 6.13 3.65 -19.70
CA GLY A 241 6.68 2.87 -20.80
C GLY A 241 5.84 1.63 -21.14
N ALA A 242 4.97 1.74 -22.14
CA ALA A 242 4.26 0.57 -22.67
C ALA A 242 5.24 -0.38 -23.41
N PRO A 243 4.89 -1.67 -23.61
CA PRO A 243 5.57 -2.53 -24.56
C PRO A 243 5.70 -1.82 -25.92
N GLY A 244 6.88 -1.88 -26.55
CA GLY A 244 7.17 -1.14 -27.78
C GLY A 244 7.45 0.37 -27.61
N ALA A 245 7.69 0.86 -26.39
CA ALA A 245 8.08 2.27 -26.16
C ALA A 245 9.41 2.68 -26.82
N VAL A 246 10.24 1.71 -27.20
CA VAL A 246 11.49 1.93 -27.94
C VAL A 246 11.30 1.40 -29.35
N THR A 247 11.08 2.32 -30.29
CA THR A 247 10.84 2.01 -31.70
C THR A 247 12.14 2.01 -32.50
N ASP A 248 12.14 1.34 -33.65
CA ASP A 248 13.26 1.34 -34.59
C ASP A 248 13.72 2.76 -34.95
N THR A 249 12.78 3.70 -35.12
CA THR A 249 13.09 5.11 -35.37
C THR A 249 13.89 5.74 -34.23
N ARG A 250 13.47 5.51 -32.97
CA ARG A 250 14.16 6.04 -31.78
C ARG A 250 15.53 5.40 -31.57
N LEU A 251 15.69 4.12 -31.93
CA LEU A 251 16.97 3.43 -31.91
C LEU A 251 17.94 4.04 -32.94
N ALA A 252 17.45 4.31 -34.15
CA ALA A 252 18.23 4.96 -35.20
C ALA A 252 18.65 6.39 -34.82
N GLU A 253 17.77 7.16 -34.15
CA GLU A 253 18.06 8.51 -33.66
C GLU A 253 19.21 8.55 -32.65
N ILE A 254 19.38 7.49 -31.85
CA ILE A 254 20.51 7.37 -30.91
C ILE A 254 21.71 6.62 -31.51
N GLY A 255 21.73 6.43 -32.82
CA GLY A 255 22.86 5.83 -33.56
C GLY A 255 22.96 4.31 -33.47
N LEU A 256 21.91 3.61 -33.03
CA LEU A 256 21.85 2.16 -33.02
C LEU A 256 21.22 1.64 -34.32
N ASP A 257 21.76 0.56 -34.87
CA ASP A 257 21.17 -0.11 -36.03
C ASP A 257 20.01 -1.03 -35.60
N PRO A 258 18.73 -0.71 -35.92
CA PRO A 258 17.60 -1.56 -35.57
C PRO A 258 17.66 -2.93 -36.27
N LYS A 259 18.49 -3.06 -37.32
CA LYS A 259 18.72 -4.31 -38.03
C LYS A 259 19.81 -5.18 -37.38
N ASP A 260 20.49 -4.72 -36.34
CA ASP A 260 21.42 -5.56 -35.59
C ASP A 260 20.67 -6.72 -34.91
N ARG A 261 21.19 -7.94 -35.08
CA ARG A 261 20.52 -9.15 -34.57
C ARG A 261 20.46 -9.15 -33.05
N ARG A 262 21.55 -8.74 -32.39
CA ARG A 262 21.66 -8.79 -30.93
C ARG A 262 20.81 -7.70 -30.29
N LEU A 263 20.74 -6.53 -30.91
CA LEU A 263 19.83 -5.48 -30.49
C LEU A 263 18.38 -5.93 -30.60
N ARG A 264 17.96 -6.53 -31.73
CA ARG A 264 16.59 -7.08 -31.84
C ARG A 264 16.26 -8.14 -30.79
N GLN A 265 17.19 -9.04 -30.50
CA GLN A 265 17.02 -10.02 -29.42
C GLN A 265 16.88 -9.35 -28.06
N THR A 266 17.68 -8.30 -27.81
CA THR A 266 17.61 -7.51 -26.58
C THR A 266 16.25 -6.82 -26.47
N MET A 267 15.75 -6.22 -27.55
CA MET A 267 14.43 -5.58 -27.58
C MET A 267 13.31 -6.58 -27.32
N ALA A 268 13.32 -7.75 -27.97
CA ALA A 268 12.34 -8.79 -27.74
C ALA A 268 12.31 -9.25 -26.26
N LEU A 269 13.49 -9.43 -25.65
CA LEU A 269 13.60 -9.78 -24.22
C LEU A 269 13.16 -8.65 -23.29
N ILE A 270 13.37 -7.38 -23.68
CA ILE A 270 12.88 -6.21 -22.94
C ILE A 270 11.36 -6.19 -22.94
N ASP A 271 10.72 -6.49 -24.08
CA ASP A 271 9.26 -6.54 -24.20
C ASP A 271 8.70 -7.75 -23.44
N GLU A 272 9.34 -8.92 -23.53
CA GLU A 272 8.91 -10.14 -22.84
C GLU A 272 8.97 -10.02 -21.32
N ILE A 273 9.96 -9.31 -20.77
CA ILE A 273 10.09 -9.15 -19.31
C ILE A 273 9.17 -8.05 -18.75
N GLN A 274 8.46 -7.27 -19.58
CA GLN A 274 7.57 -6.22 -19.06
C GLN A 274 6.48 -6.84 -18.17
N GLY A 275 6.33 -6.31 -16.97
CA GLY A 275 5.36 -6.81 -16.00
C GLY A 275 5.78 -8.10 -15.29
N PHE A 276 6.98 -8.65 -15.53
CA PHE A 276 7.47 -9.77 -14.72
C PHE A 276 7.80 -9.31 -13.29
N PRO A 277 7.45 -10.08 -12.25
CA PRO A 277 7.81 -9.75 -10.88
C PRO A 277 9.33 -9.88 -10.68
N ARG A 278 9.90 -8.92 -9.95
CA ARG A 278 11.35 -8.86 -9.68
C ARG A 278 11.69 -9.21 -8.24
N HIS A 279 11.02 -8.55 -7.29
CA HIS A 279 11.22 -8.72 -5.85
C HIS A 279 10.08 -8.06 -5.09
N LEU A 280 9.91 -8.45 -3.84
CA LEU A 280 9.04 -7.76 -2.90
C LEU A 280 9.77 -6.54 -2.31
N SER A 281 9.03 -5.46 -2.17
CA SER A 281 9.41 -4.29 -1.38
C SER A 281 8.38 -4.09 -0.28
N GLN A 282 8.69 -3.26 0.72
CA GLN A 282 7.72 -2.87 1.74
C GLN A 282 6.69 -1.91 1.12
N HIS A 283 5.41 -2.12 1.41
CA HIS A 283 4.37 -1.16 1.04
C HIS A 283 4.53 0.13 1.87
N VAL A 284 4.17 1.26 1.25
CA VAL A 284 4.42 2.59 1.81
C VAL A 284 3.46 2.98 2.94
N GLY A 285 2.43 2.19 3.25
CA GLY A 285 1.41 2.55 4.24
C GLY A 285 0.61 1.38 4.81
N GLY A 286 0.02 0.61 3.90
CA GLY A 286 -0.77 -0.61 4.15
C GLY A 286 -0.23 -1.53 5.24
N PHE A 287 -0.98 -1.53 6.32
CA PHE A 287 -0.76 -2.32 7.52
C PHE A 287 -1.98 -3.19 7.76
N ILE A 288 -1.75 -4.46 8.09
CA ILE A 288 -2.80 -5.43 8.37
C ILE A 288 -2.69 -5.84 9.82
N ILE A 289 -3.86 -6.01 10.44
CA ILE A 289 -4.00 -6.45 11.81
C ILE A 289 -5.06 -7.54 11.85
N THR A 290 -4.78 -8.63 12.56
CA THR A 290 -5.66 -9.80 12.70
C THR A 290 -5.99 -10.06 14.16
N GLU A 291 -7.15 -10.69 14.42
CA GLU A 291 -7.48 -11.22 15.75
C GLU A 291 -6.58 -12.42 16.10
N GLY A 292 -6.51 -13.39 15.19
CA GLY A 292 -5.63 -14.55 15.28
C GLY A 292 -4.22 -14.30 14.79
N ARG A 293 -3.42 -15.36 14.69
CA ARG A 293 -2.05 -15.27 14.21
C ARG A 293 -2.01 -14.99 12.70
N LEU A 294 -1.16 -14.06 12.29
CA LEU A 294 -0.99 -13.68 10.89
C LEU A 294 -0.40 -14.82 10.05
N ASP A 295 0.41 -15.69 10.67
CA ASP A 295 1.04 -16.84 10.02
C ASP A 295 0.10 -18.05 9.78
N GLU A 296 -1.14 -17.98 10.28
CA GLU A 296 -2.21 -18.90 9.91
C GLU A 296 -2.89 -18.50 8.58
N LEU A 297 -2.72 -17.24 8.15
CA LEU A 297 -3.25 -16.73 6.89
C LEU A 297 -2.21 -16.75 5.76
N CYS A 298 -0.98 -16.32 6.05
CA CYS A 298 0.09 -16.22 5.06
C CYS A 298 1.48 -16.32 5.68
N PRO A 299 2.52 -16.67 4.91
CA PRO A 299 3.89 -16.57 5.38
C PRO A 299 4.22 -15.14 5.85
N VAL A 300 4.94 -15.02 6.96
CA VAL A 300 5.41 -13.72 7.47
C VAL A 300 6.93 -13.66 7.39
N GLU A 301 7.45 -12.60 6.79
CA GLU A 301 8.89 -12.38 6.65
C GLU A 301 9.34 -11.15 7.46
N ASN A 302 10.60 -11.14 7.90
CA ASN A 302 11.20 -9.92 8.42
C ASN A 302 11.39 -8.93 7.27
N ALA A 303 11.04 -7.67 7.51
CA ALA A 303 11.35 -6.63 6.55
C ALA A 303 12.86 -6.35 6.51
N THR A 304 13.30 -5.61 5.49
CA THR A 304 14.69 -5.10 5.43
C THR A 304 14.98 -4.08 6.53
N MET A 305 13.96 -3.36 6.99
CA MET A 305 14.06 -2.49 8.16
C MET A 305 13.90 -3.32 9.42
N GLU A 306 14.73 -3.02 10.43
CA GLU A 306 14.70 -3.66 11.73
C GLU A 306 13.31 -3.52 12.38
N ASP A 307 12.92 -4.52 13.16
CA ASP A 307 11.65 -4.56 13.90
C ASP A 307 10.38 -4.36 13.07
N ARG A 308 10.42 -4.71 11.78
CA ARG A 308 9.24 -4.77 10.92
C ARG A 308 9.01 -6.17 10.35
N THR A 309 7.75 -6.49 10.11
CA THR A 309 7.30 -7.70 9.42
C THR A 309 6.54 -7.33 8.16
N ILE A 310 6.73 -8.13 7.11
CA ILE A 310 5.98 -8.03 5.87
C ILE A 310 5.24 -9.34 5.60
N ILE A 311 4.10 -9.24 4.93
CA ILE A 311 3.42 -10.37 4.32
C ILE A 311 3.58 -10.30 2.79
N PRO A 312 3.64 -11.45 2.09
CA PRO A 312 3.91 -11.50 0.65
C PRO A 312 2.67 -11.17 -0.20
N TRP A 313 1.72 -10.44 0.36
CA TRP A 313 0.49 -10.01 -0.30
C TRP A 313 0.57 -8.51 -0.59
N ASP A 314 0.24 -8.13 -1.83
CA ASP A 314 0.12 -6.73 -2.21
C ASP A 314 -1.31 -6.23 -2.06
N LYS A 315 -1.53 -4.95 -2.42
CA LYS A 315 -2.84 -4.32 -2.28
C LYS A 315 -3.95 -5.12 -2.97
N ASP A 316 -3.70 -5.67 -4.15
CA ASP A 316 -4.72 -6.36 -4.94
C ASP A 316 -5.08 -7.71 -4.30
N ASP A 317 -4.09 -8.39 -3.70
CA ASP A 317 -4.32 -9.61 -2.92
C ASP A 317 -5.19 -9.33 -1.68
N ILE A 318 -4.91 -8.25 -0.96
CA ILE A 318 -5.64 -7.83 0.24
C ILE A 318 -7.07 -7.44 -0.07
N ASP A 319 -7.27 -6.67 -1.15
CA ASP A 319 -8.60 -6.29 -1.62
C ASP A 319 -9.40 -7.53 -2.05
N THR A 320 -8.76 -8.51 -2.72
CA THR A 320 -9.39 -9.78 -3.13
C THR A 320 -9.82 -10.62 -1.94
N LEU A 321 -8.98 -10.70 -0.90
CA LEU A 321 -9.27 -11.42 0.34
C LEU A 321 -10.19 -10.62 1.29
N LYS A 322 -10.58 -9.39 0.91
CA LYS A 322 -11.42 -8.48 1.69
C LYS A 322 -10.87 -8.20 3.09
N ILE A 323 -9.54 -8.17 3.19
CA ILE A 323 -8.83 -7.88 4.43
C ILE A 323 -8.87 -6.37 4.66
N LEU A 324 -9.23 -5.96 5.87
CA LEU A 324 -9.17 -4.55 6.26
C LEU A 324 -7.70 -4.16 6.46
N LYS A 325 -7.30 -3.09 5.77
CA LYS A 325 -5.97 -2.49 5.92
C LYS A 325 -6.10 -1.11 6.54
N ILE A 326 -5.04 -0.67 7.21
CA ILE A 326 -4.86 0.70 7.64
C ILE A 326 -3.64 1.26 6.93
N ASP A 327 -3.82 2.36 6.22
CA ASP A 327 -2.70 3.02 5.55
C ASP A 327 -2.06 4.04 6.51
N ILE A 328 -0.93 3.64 7.09
CA ILE A 328 -0.09 4.52 7.92
C ILE A 328 0.89 5.24 7.01
N LEU A 329 0.54 6.43 6.53
CA LEU A 329 1.28 7.09 5.45
C LEU A 329 2.26 8.13 6.00
N ALA A 330 3.23 8.52 5.18
CA ALA A 330 4.18 9.57 5.52
C ALA A 330 4.03 10.75 4.56
N LEU A 331 3.80 11.94 5.11
CA LEU A 331 3.74 13.17 4.34
C LEU A 331 4.79 14.15 4.84
N GLY A 332 5.82 14.41 4.02
CA GLY A 332 6.90 15.33 4.37
C GLY A 332 6.41 16.75 4.67
N MET A 333 5.30 17.16 4.05
CA MET A 333 4.73 18.47 4.30
C MET A 333 4.22 18.64 5.75
N LEU A 334 3.77 17.56 6.40
CA LEU A 334 3.39 17.62 7.81
C LEU A 334 4.62 17.86 8.70
N SER A 335 5.78 17.29 8.36
CA SER A 335 7.02 17.57 9.07
C SER A 335 7.40 19.06 8.98
N CYS A 336 7.36 19.66 7.78
CA CYS A 336 7.72 21.08 7.69
C CYS A 336 6.68 22.00 8.35
N ILE A 337 5.39 21.63 8.37
CA ILE A 337 4.37 22.38 9.11
C ILE A 337 4.65 22.32 10.61
N ARG A 338 5.00 21.15 11.16
CA ARG A 338 5.40 21.01 12.57
C ARG A 338 6.60 21.89 12.89
N GLU A 339 7.65 21.83 12.08
CA GLU A 339 8.83 22.68 12.25
C GLU A 339 8.50 24.18 12.18
N ALA A 340 7.60 24.58 11.28
CA ALA A 340 7.14 25.96 11.22
C ALA A 340 6.38 26.38 12.48
N PHE A 341 5.52 25.51 13.04
CA PHE A 341 4.86 25.76 14.32
C PHE A 341 5.86 25.86 15.49
N ASP A 342 6.87 24.99 15.51
CA ASP A 342 7.94 25.03 16.51
C ASP A 342 8.71 26.36 16.45
N LEU A 343 9.04 26.84 15.24
CA LEU A 343 9.69 28.14 15.05
C LEU A 343 8.80 29.31 15.49
N LEU A 344 7.49 29.24 15.22
CA LEU A 344 6.54 30.26 15.67
C LEU A 344 6.42 30.30 17.20
N ASP A 345 6.39 29.14 17.88
CA ASP A 345 6.36 29.10 19.35
C ASP A 345 7.69 29.63 19.94
N GLN A 346 8.82 29.24 19.35
CA GLN A 346 10.16 29.65 19.81
C GLN A 346 10.43 31.15 19.64
N HIS A 347 10.09 31.72 18.48
CA HIS A 347 10.44 33.09 18.14
C HIS A 347 9.32 34.11 18.39
N HIS A 348 8.07 33.67 18.38
CA HIS A 348 6.90 34.54 18.48
C HIS A 348 5.94 34.16 19.61
N HIS A 349 6.19 33.06 20.34
CA HIS A 349 5.31 32.54 21.40
C HIS A 349 3.87 32.32 20.92
N GLN A 350 3.73 31.95 19.65
CA GLN A 350 2.45 31.65 19.02
C GLN A 350 2.33 30.15 18.82
N ARG A 351 1.31 29.55 19.46
CA ARG A 351 1.04 28.12 19.35
C ARG A 351 -0.12 27.87 18.41
N PHE A 352 0.19 27.23 17.29
CA PHE A 352 -0.79 26.79 16.32
C PHE A 352 -0.85 25.27 16.24
N THR A 353 -2.01 24.78 15.80
CA THR A 353 -2.25 23.40 15.41
C THR A 353 -2.93 23.43 14.05
N LEU A 354 -2.99 22.28 13.36
CA LEU A 354 -3.75 22.19 12.10
C LEU A 354 -5.22 22.63 12.25
N ALA A 355 -5.81 22.47 13.44
CA ALA A 355 -7.20 22.83 13.70
C ALA A 355 -7.39 24.29 14.17
N THR A 356 -6.33 24.99 14.59
CA THR A 356 -6.43 26.35 15.15
C THR A 356 -5.83 27.42 14.26
N LEU A 357 -5.31 27.05 13.08
CA LEU A 357 -4.90 28.01 12.07
C LEU A 357 -6.09 28.89 11.65
N PRO A 358 -5.92 30.23 11.57
CA PRO A 358 -6.98 31.11 11.12
C PRO A 358 -7.45 30.74 9.71
N PRO A 359 -8.75 30.47 9.50
CA PRO A 359 -9.29 30.30 8.16
C PRO A 359 -9.37 31.65 7.45
N GLU A 360 -9.44 31.63 6.11
CA GLU A 360 -9.68 32.80 5.26
C GLU A 360 -8.65 33.95 5.43
N ASP A 361 -7.37 33.63 5.68
CA ASP A 361 -6.32 34.66 5.82
C ASP A 361 -6.11 35.45 4.50
N PRO A 362 -6.40 36.77 4.47
CA PRO A 362 -6.32 37.55 3.24
C PRO A 362 -4.90 37.70 2.68
N GLU A 363 -3.87 37.63 3.54
CA GLU A 363 -2.47 37.70 3.08
C GLU A 363 -2.08 36.43 2.33
N THR A 364 -2.43 35.26 2.87
CA THR A 364 -2.26 33.97 2.22
C THR A 364 -2.94 33.95 0.84
N TYR A 365 -4.17 34.45 0.73
CA TYR A 365 -4.84 34.57 -0.57
C TYR A 365 -4.15 35.54 -1.52
N ARG A 366 -3.66 36.69 -1.03
CA ARG A 366 -2.91 37.65 -1.85
C ARG A 366 -1.60 37.07 -2.35
N MET A 367 -0.90 36.26 -1.54
CA MET A 367 0.30 35.54 -1.95
C MET A 367 -0.02 34.53 -3.06
N LEU A 368 -1.07 33.72 -2.88
CA LEU A 368 -1.48 32.72 -3.88
C LEU A 368 -1.89 33.34 -5.23
N CYS A 369 -2.56 34.49 -5.22
CA CYS A 369 -2.92 35.20 -6.45
C CYS A 369 -1.73 35.80 -7.22
N ARG A 370 -0.54 35.90 -6.61
CA ARG A 370 0.68 36.40 -7.26
C ARG A 370 1.53 35.27 -7.88
N ALA A 371 1.36 34.04 -7.40
CA ALA A 371 2.03 32.84 -7.90
C ALA A 371 1.38 32.38 -9.22
#